data_AF-A0A3D9EBV8-F1
#
_entry.id   AF-A0A3D9EBV8-F1
#
_cell.length_a   1.000
_cell.length_b   1.000
_cell.length_c   1.000
_cell.angle_alpha   90.00
_cell.angle_beta   90.00
_cell.angle_gamma   90.00
#
_symmetry.space_group_name_H-M   'P 1'
#
loop_
_entity.id
_entity.type
_entity.pdbx_description
1 polymer ?
#
loop_
_entity_poly.entity_id
_entity_poly.type
_entity_poly.pdbx_seq_one_letter_code
_entity_poly.pdbx_strand_id
1 'polypeptide(L)' 'MSRSRRKTPIVGMTTCESEKADKATWHRKFRHAARMDIEGSQFISFRQYGSTWCMGKDGKQYLTDASTRFPEYLRK' A
#
# COMPACT_ATOMS: atom_id res chain seq x y z
N MET A 1 24.40 -12.01 16.03
CA MET A 1 24.50 -11.90 14.56
C MET A 1 23.24 -12.35 13.81
N SER A 2 22.41 -13.26 14.35
CA SER A 2 21.29 -13.90 13.62
C SER A 2 19.99 -13.10 13.46
N ARG A 3 19.86 -11.88 14.02
CA ARG A 3 18.56 -11.15 14.04
C ARG A 3 18.65 -9.64 13.74
N SER A 4 19.67 -9.20 13.01
CA SER A 4 19.82 -7.77 12.69
C SER A 4 18.72 -7.32 11.72
N ARG A 5 17.70 -6.63 12.25
CA ARG A 5 16.60 -6.03 11.47
C ARG A 5 17.07 -5.04 10.41
N ARG A 6 18.27 -4.47 10.57
CA ARG A 6 18.87 -3.52 9.61
C ARG A 6 19.28 -4.21 8.31
N LYS A 7 19.66 -5.49 8.36
CA LYS A 7 20.04 -6.29 7.18
C LYS A 7 18.89 -7.15 6.65
N THR A 8 17.77 -7.24 7.37
CA THR A 8 16.60 -8.01 6.96
C THR A 8 15.79 -7.23 5.92
N PRO A 9 15.62 -7.74 4.69
CA PRO A 9 14.83 -7.07 3.67
C PRO A 9 13.35 -7.05 4.06
N ILE A 10 12.66 -5.99 3.63
CA ILE A 10 11.24 -5.78 3.84
C ILE A 10 10.54 -5.94 2.50
N VAL A 11 9.54 -6.82 2.43
CA VAL A 11 8.74 -7.08 1.22
C VAL A 11 7.26 -6.86 1.49
N GLY A 12 6.46 -6.69 0.44
CA GLY A 12 5.00 -6.67 0.58
C GLY A 12 4.47 -8.03 1.04
N MET A 13 3.42 -8.05 1.87
CA MET A 13 2.71 -9.29 2.22
C MET A 13 1.78 -9.77 1.11
N THR A 14 1.41 -8.85 0.21
CA THR A 14 0.45 -9.08 -0.86
C THR A 14 1.07 -9.68 -2.13
N THR A 15 0.26 -10.44 -2.86
CA THR A 15 0.55 -10.88 -4.23
C THR A 15 0.08 -9.88 -5.28
N CYS A 16 -0.53 -8.77 -4.87
CA CYS A 16 -1.07 -7.77 -5.77
C CYS A 16 0.04 -7.08 -6.58
N GLU A 17 0.03 -7.30 -7.89
CA GLU A 17 0.99 -6.69 -8.82
C GLU A 17 0.76 -5.17 -8.97
N SER A 18 -0.49 -4.71 -8.84
CA SER A 18 -0.88 -3.33 -9.12
C SER A 18 -2.12 -2.86 -8.36
N GLU A 19 -2.05 -1.66 -7.79
CA GLU A 19 -3.21 -0.97 -7.17
C GLU A 19 -3.97 -0.09 -8.16
N LYS A 20 -3.74 -0.23 -9.47
CA LYS A 20 -4.33 0.64 -10.48
C LYS A 20 -5.86 0.61 -10.41
N ALA A 21 -6.44 -0.57 -10.22
CA ALA A 21 -7.89 -0.75 -10.09
C ALA A 21 -8.46 -0.11 -8.82
N ASP A 22 -7.76 -0.26 -7.69
CA ASP A 22 -8.15 0.33 -6.40
C ASP A 22 -8.16 1.85 -6.49
N LYS A 23 -7.08 2.44 -7.02
CA LYS A 23 -6.94 3.88 -7.22
C LYS A 23 -7.97 4.42 -8.20
N ALA A 24 -8.25 3.70 -9.29
CA ALA A 24 -9.28 4.09 -10.24
C ALA A 24 -10.67 4.12 -9.60
N THR A 25 -11.01 3.11 -8.80
CA THR A 25 -12.30 3.04 -8.09
C THR A 25 -12.42 4.14 -7.05
N TRP A 26 -11.37 4.36 -6.28
CA TRP A 26 -11.31 5.42 -5.28
C TRP A 26 -11.46 6.81 -5.90
N HIS A 27 -10.67 7.13 -6.94
CA HIS A 27 -10.74 8.41 -7.62
C HIS A 27 -12.08 8.62 -8.35
N ARG A 28 -12.75 7.56 -8.80
CA ARG A 28 -14.10 7.65 -9.37
C ARG A 28 -15.12 8.05 -8.31
N LYS A 29 -15.08 7.44 -7.11
CA LYS A 29 -15.94 7.82 -5.97
C LYS A 29 -15.69 9.26 -5.54
N PHE A 30 -14.42 9.64 -5.40
CA PHE A 30 -14.01 11.00 -5.06
C PHE A 30 -14.54 12.03 -6.06
N ARG A 31 -14.33 11.81 -7.37
CA ARG A 31 -14.82 12.72 -8.42
C ARG A 31 -16.35 12.77 -8.49
N HIS A 32 -17.03 11.66 -8.21
CA HIS A 32 -18.48 11.65 -8.17
C HIS A 32 -18.99 12.58 -7.05
N ALA A 33 -18.46 12.42 -5.84
CA ALA A 33 -18.86 13.26 -4.72
C ALA A 33 -18.48 14.74 -4.93
N ALA A 34 -17.33 15.02 -5.52
CA ALA A 34 -16.89 16.38 -5.85
C ALA A 34 -17.88 17.11 -6.78
N ARG A 35 -18.50 16.38 -7.70
CA ARG A 35 -19.51 16.94 -8.62
C ARG A 35 -20.87 17.16 -7.98
N MET A 36 -21.18 16.41 -6.93
CA MET A 36 -22.45 16.52 -6.20
C MET A 36 -22.40 17.60 -5.12
N ASP A 37 -21.21 17.98 -4.66
CA ASP A 37 -21.04 19.06 -3.69
C ASP A 37 -21.12 20.43 -4.39
N ILE A 38 -22.34 20.94 -4.52
CA ILE A 38 -22.65 22.23 -5.16
C ILE A 38 -22.27 23.41 -4.25
N GLU A 39 -22.29 23.21 -2.93
CA GLU A 39 -22.03 24.26 -1.94
C GLU A 39 -20.57 24.27 -1.44
N GLY A 40 -19.79 23.23 -1.75
CA GLY A 40 -18.38 23.11 -1.35
C GLY A 40 -18.16 22.88 0.15
N SER A 41 -19.23 22.57 0.89
CA SER A 41 -19.22 22.45 2.36
C SER A 41 -18.95 21.02 2.86
N GLN A 42 -19.16 20.02 2.00
CA GLN A 42 -19.07 18.59 2.35
C GLN A 42 -17.73 17.97 1.92
N PHE A 43 -16.93 18.68 1.12
CA PHE A 43 -15.70 18.16 0.53
C PHE A 43 -14.47 18.32 1.44
N ILE A 44 -14.38 17.50 2.49
CA ILE A 44 -13.36 17.67 3.54
C ILE A 44 -12.04 16.97 3.20
N SER A 45 -12.06 15.75 2.63
CA SER A 45 -10.83 15.02 2.28
C SER A 45 -11.07 13.83 1.36
N PHE A 46 -10.13 13.58 0.44
CA PHE A 46 -10.08 12.38 -0.40
C PHE A 46 -10.04 11.07 0.42
N ARG A 47 -9.55 11.11 1.67
CA ARG A 47 -9.51 9.97 2.60
C ARG A 47 -10.88 9.50 3.07
N GLN A 48 -11.93 10.32 2.97
CA GLN A 48 -13.30 9.89 3.28
C GLN A 48 -13.81 8.85 2.28
N TYR A 49 -13.28 8.86 1.06
CA TYR A 49 -13.74 7.99 -0.03
C TYR A 49 -12.92 6.71 -0.18
N GLY A 50 -11.84 6.57 0.59
CA GLY A 50 -10.95 5.42 0.52
C GLY A 50 -9.71 5.56 1.39
N SER A 51 -9.15 4.41 1.76
CA SER A 51 -7.95 4.29 2.58
C SER A 51 -6.90 3.48 1.84
N THR A 52 -5.64 3.90 1.93
CA THR A 52 -4.49 3.15 1.41
C THR A 52 -4.33 1.79 2.10
N TRP A 53 -4.81 1.66 3.34
CA TRP A 53 -4.81 0.39 4.08
C TRP A 53 -5.83 -0.63 3.55
N CYS A 54 -6.78 -0.20 2.71
CA CYS A 54 -7.76 -1.08 2.08
C CYS A 54 -7.40 -1.43 0.63
N MET A 55 -6.22 -1.04 0.15
CA MET A 55 -5.77 -1.30 -1.22
C MET A 55 -5.08 -2.66 -1.32
N GLY A 56 -5.01 -3.19 -2.53
CA GLY A 56 -4.43 -4.50 -2.78
C GLY A 56 -2.96 -4.61 -2.38
N LYS A 57 -2.19 -3.51 -2.33
CA LYS A 57 -0.79 -3.55 -1.84
C LYS A 57 -0.65 -3.21 -0.36
N ASP A 58 -1.56 -3.70 0.46
CA ASP A 58 -1.41 -3.57 1.91
C ASP A 58 -0.39 -4.56 2.50
N GLY A 59 0.23 -4.14 3.60
CA GLY A 59 1.11 -4.96 4.42
C GLY A 59 2.57 -5.02 3.95
N LYS A 60 3.48 -4.93 4.92
CA LYS A 60 4.92 -5.18 4.75
C LYS A 60 5.38 -6.19 5.78
N GLN A 61 6.18 -7.16 5.35
CA GLN A 61 6.80 -8.16 6.22
C GLN A 61 8.31 -8.13 6.10
N TYR A 62 8.97 -8.50 7.19
CA TYR A 62 10.38 -8.83 7.19
C TYR A 62 10.56 -10.28 6.71
N LEU A 63 11.43 -10.50 5.74
CA LEU A 63 11.83 -11.87 5.37
C LEU A 63 12.92 -12.34 6.33
N THR A 64 12.52 -12.94 7.45
CA THR A 64 13.45 -13.39 8.50
C THR A 64 14.34 -14.56 8.07
N ASP A 65 13.92 -15.32 7.07
CA ASP A 65 14.63 -16.46 6.46
C ASP A 65 15.38 -16.08 5.17
N ALA A 66 15.43 -14.80 4.81
CA ALA A 66 16.04 -14.33 3.56
C ALA A 66 17.51 -14.75 3.43
N SER A 67 18.27 -14.80 4.52
CA SER A 67 19.68 -15.22 4.51
C SER A 67 19.89 -16.68 4.13
N THR A 68 18.86 -17.51 4.34
CA THR A 68 18.91 -18.93 4.03
C THR A 68 18.34 -19.22 2.65
N ARG A 69 17.26 -18.53 2.26
CA ARG A 69 16.56 -18.79 0.98
C ARG A 69 17.11 -17.99 -0.20
N PHE A 70 17.64 -16.80 0.05
CA PHE A 70 18.02 -15.83 -1.00
C PHE A 70 19.33 -15.07 -0.67
N PRO A 71 20.42 -15.77 -0.30
CA PRO A 71 21.67 -15.12 0.12
C PRO A 71 22.28 -14.22 -0.95
N GLU A 72 22.10 -14.54 -2.23
CA GLU A 72 22.61 -13.81 -3.40
C GLU A 72 21.97 -12.44 -3.60
N TYR A 73 20.73 -12.24 -3.13
CA TYR A 73 19.98 -10.99 -3.28
C TYR A 73 20.11 -10.06 -2.06
N LEU A 74 20.81 -10.48 -1.00
CA LEU A 74 21.03 -9.68 0.19
C LEU A 74 22.24 -8.73 0.02
N ARG A 75 22.10 -7.51 0.57
CA ARG A 75 23.25 -6.59 0.67
C ARG A 75 24.34 -7.22 1.55
N LYS A 76 25.55 -7.35 0.99
CA LYS A 76 26.78 -7.73 1.71
C LYS A 76 27.08 -6.74 2.84
#